data_AF-A0AB73T1R4-F1
#
_entry.id   AF-A0AB73T1R4-F1
#
_cell.length_a   1.000
_cell.length_b   1.000
_cell.length_c   1.000
_cell.angle_alpha   90.00
_cell.angle_beta   90.00
_cell.angle_gamma   90.00
#
_symmetry.space_group_name_H-M   'P 1'
#
loop_
_entity.id
_entity.type
_entity.pdbx_description
1 polymer ?
#
loop_
_entity_poly.entity_id
_entity_poly.type
_entity_poly.pdbx_seq_one_letter_code
_entity_poly.pdbx_strand_id
1 'polypeptide(L)'
;MAQKIKFDKGEKRHVRTQVQIKDGEDLPFKILNATYELLDGSGRLEASGNCHIDTHELDVFIAPKGTGDYTLRFIYEVADETWVDPVRVVVS
;
A
#
# COMPACT_ATOMS: atom_id res chain seq x y z
N MET A 1 -6.08 12.36 -4.38
CA MET A 1 -7.28 11.60 -3.97
C MET A 1 -6.79 10.23 -3.52
N ALA A 2 -7.22 9.73 -2.36
CA ALA A 2 -6.81 8.39 -1.91
C ALA A 2 -7.32 7.32 -2.89
N GLN A 3 -6.44 6.43 -3.33
CA GLN A 3 -6.78 5.36 -4.27
C GLN A 3 -7.82 4.43 -3.62
N LYS A 4 -8.85 4.03 -4.38
CA LYS A 4 -9.89 3.09 -3.92
C LYS A 4 -9.89 1.84 -4.77
N ILE A 5 -9.87 0.68 -4.11
CA ILE A 5 -9.80 -0.62 -4.74
C ILE A 5 -10.95 -1.50 -4.23
N LYS A 6 -11.60 -2.26 -5.13
CA LYS A 6 -12.70 -3.18 -4.79
C LYS A 6 -12.26 -4.62 -4.89
N PHE A 7 -12.54 -5.42 -3.86
CA PHE A 7 -12.28 -6.85 -3.80
C PHE A 7 -13.61 -7.60 -3.66
N ASP A 8 -13.68 -8.80 -4.19
CA ASP A 8 -14.72 -9.77 -3.87
C ASP A 8 -14.31 -10.61 -2.65
N LYS A 9 -15.28 -11.07 -1.85
CA LYS A 9 -15.01 -11.95 -0.71
C LYS A 9 -14.18 -13.18 -1.10
N GLY A 10 -13.00 -13.33 -0.50
CA GLY A 10 -12.06 -14.42 -0.76
C GLY A 10 -11.10 -14.15 -1.92
N GLU A 11 -11.20 -13.00 -2.59
CA GLU A 11 -10.21 -12.55 -3.57
C GLU A 11 -8.87 -12.27 -2.88
N LYS A 12 -7.80 -12.70 -3.54
CA LYS A 12 -6.41 -12.41 -3.18
C LYS A 12 -5.69 -11.96 -4.43
N ARG A 13 -4.99 -10.82 -4.37
CA ARG A 13 -4.27 -10.30 -5.53
C ARG A 13 -3.19 -9.32 -5.10
N HIS A 14 -2.37 -8.98 -6.09
CA HIS A 14 -1.40 -7.91 -5.96
C HIS A 14 -2.07 -6.54 -6.00
N VAL A 15 -1.67 -5.66 -5.10
CA VAL A 15 -1.99 -4.22 -5.10
C VAL A 15 -0.69 -3.47 -5.29
N ARG A 16 -0.68 -2.54 -6.25
CA ARG A 16 0.49 -1.78 -6.65
C ARG A 16 0.27 -0.29 -6.51
N THR A 17 1.27 0.42 -6.01
CA THR A 17 1.30 1.88 -6.03
C THR A 17 2.62 2.36 -6.61
N GLN A 18 2.58 3.47 -7.34
CA GLN A 18 3.75 4.10 -7.92
C GLN A 18 4.12 5.33 -7.09
N VAL A 19 5.36 5.37 -6.60
CA VAL A 19 5.90 6.54 -5.92
C VAL A 19 6.38 7.53 -6.98
N GLN A 20 5.94 8.78 -6.87
CA GLN A 20 6.30 9.87 -7.78
C GLN A 20 6.63 11.13 -7.00
N ILE A 21 7.62 11.90 -7.45
CA ILE A 21 7.95 13.20 -6.89
C ILE A 21 6.94 14.24 -7.41
N LYS A 22 6.28 14.97 -6.50
CA LYS A 22 5.21 15.92 -6.86
C LYS A 22 5.71 17.21 -7.49
N ASP A 23 6.95 17.63 -7.18
CA ASP A 23 7.52 18.90 -7.64
C ASP A 23 8.04 18.87 -9.09
N GLY A 24 7.82 17.78 -9.83
CA GLY A 24 8.11 17.71 -11.26
C GLY A 24 9.59 17.69 -11.62
N GLU A 25 10.49 17.70 -10.64
CA GLU A 25 11.90 17.40 -10.84
C GLU A 25 12.08 15.87 -10.95
N ASP A 26 12.72 15.43 -12.02
CA ASP A 26 13.17 14.05 -12.24
C ASP A 26 14.43 13.78 -11.39
N LEU A 27 14.31 14.02 -10.07
CA LEU A 27 15.40 13.76 -9.14
C LEU A 27 15.48 12.25 -8.93
N PRO A 28 16.67 11.64 -9.10
CA PRO A 28 16.83 10.23 -8.84
C PRO A 28 16.62 9.96 -7.35
N PHE A 29 15.55 9.25 -7.01
CA PHE A 29 15.30 8.77 -5.66
C PHE A 29 15.32 7.24 -5.62
N LYS A 30 15.60 6.70 -4.44
CA LYS A 30 15.59 5.27 -4.18
C LYS A 30 14.76 5.00 -2.94
N ILE A 31 13.86 4.02 -3.06
CA ILE A 31 13.14 3.47 -1.93
C ILE A 31 14.08 2.50 -1.22
N LEU A 32 14.40 2.77 0.04
CA LEU A 32 15.36 2.01 0.83
C LEU A 32 14.71 0.75 1.42
N ASN A 33 13.54 0.92 2.02
CA ASN A 33 12.70 -0.16 2.50
C ASN A 33 11.23 0.17 2.26
N ALA A 34 10.41 -0.88 2.21
CA ALA A 34 8.97 -0.73 2.12
C ALA A 34 8.28 -1.90 2.83
N THR A 35 7.25 -1.56 3.60
CA THR A 35 6.38 -2.48 4.32
C THR A 35 4.93 -2.08 4.11
N TYR A 36 4.01 -2.98 4.40
CA TYR A 36 2.60 -2.69 4.37
C TYR A 36 1.88 -3.14 5.63
N GLU A 37 0.76 -2.48 5.88
CA GLU A 37 -0.19 -2.84 6.92
C GLU A 37 -1.60 -2.79 6.36
N LEU A 38 -2.33 -3.91 6.45
CA LEU A 38 -3.74 -4.01 6.12
C LEU A 38 -4.54 -3.91 7.41
N LEU A 39 -5.26 -2.80 7.58
CA LEU A 39 -6.15 -2.54 8.70
C LEU A 39 -7.60 -2.83 8.31
N ASP A 40 -8.36 -3.48 9.19
CA ASP A 40 -9.81 -3.63 9.03
C ASP A 40 -10.57 -2.31 9.32
N GLY A 41 -11.88 -2.31 9.11
CA GLY A 41 -12.73 -1.13 9.32
C GLY A 41 -12.82 -0.65 10.78
N SER A 42 -12.31 -1.43 11.74
CA SER A 42 -12.16 -1.03 13.15
C SER A 42 -10.76 -0.50 13.48
N GLY A 43 -9.86 -0.47 12.50
CA GLY A 43 -8.46 -0.06 12.66
C GLY A 43 -7.55 -1.15 13.21
N ARG A 44 -8.00 -2.42 13.27
CA ARG A 44 -7.17 -3.53 13.73
C ARG A 44 -6.29 -4.05 12.60
N LEU A 45 -5.04 -4.36 12.93
CA LEU A 45 -4.10 -4.96 12.00
C LEU A 45 -4.53 -6.39 11.66
N GLU A 46 -4.88 -6.63 10.40
CA GLU A 46 -5.25 -7.95 9.89
C GLU A 46 -4.06 -8.69 9.27
N ALA A 47 -3.18 -7.94 8.58
CA ALA A 47 -1.97 -8.46 7.96
C ALA A 47 -0.91 -7.35 7.84
N SER A 48 0.36 -7.74 7.87
CA SER A 48 1.50 -6.88 7.55
C SER A 48 2.60 -7.69 6.89
N GLY A 49 3.53 -7.00 6.22
CA GLY A 49 4.66 -7.64 5.57
C GLY A 49 5.55 -6.64 4.84
N ASN A 50 6.51 -7.16 4.10
CA ASN A 50 7.37 -6.37 3.23
C ASN A 50 6.69 -6.15 1.87
N CYS A 51 6.92 -4.99 1.28
CA CYS A 51 6.57 -4.75 -0.12
C CYS A 51 7.68 -5.27 -1.02
N HIS A 52 7.30 -5.76 -2.19
CA HIS A 52 8.25 -5.90 -3.29
C HIS A 52 8.48 -4.51 -3.90
N ILE A 53 9.74 -4.12 -4.06
CA ILE A 53 10.14 -2.83 -4.62
C ILE A 53 10.68 -3.09 -6.02
N ASP A 54 9.99 -2.56 -7.03
CA ASP A 54 10.50 -2.53 -8.42
C ASP A 54 10.72 -1.09 -8.86
N THR A 55 11.97 -0.64 -8.76
CA THR A 55 12.41 0.74 -9.05
C THR A 55 11.66 1.78 -8.20
N HIS A 56 10.45 2.18 -8.60
CA HIS A 56 9.58 3.13 -7.91
C HIS A 56 8.15 2.61 -7.72
N GLU A 57 7.90 1.34 -8.04
CA GLU A 57 6.64 0.64 -7.79
C GLU A 57 6.76 -0.17 -6.49
N LEU A 58 5.72 -0.07 -5.65
CA LEU A 58 5.53 -0.93 -4.49
C LEU A 58 4.43 -1.93 -4.79
N ASP A 59 4.74 -3.21 -4.69
CA ASP A 59 3.82 -4.32 -4.93
C ASP A 59 3.63 -5.13 -3.64
N VAL A 60 2.36 -5.42 -3.31
CA VAL A 60 2.01 -6.26 -2.17
C VAL A 60 0.91 -7.24 -2.52
N PHE A 61 1.01 -8.48 -2.05
CA PHE A 61 -0.02 -9.49 -2.19
C PHE A 61 -0.90 -9.54 -0.93
N ILE A 62 -2.16 -9.15 -1.04
CA ILE A 62 -3.10 -9.12 0.09
C ILE A 62 -4.28 -10.06 -0.12
N ALA A 63 -4.83 -10.53 1.00
CA ALA A 63 -6.01 -11.38 1.05
C ALA A 63 -6.87 -10.97 2.26
N PRO A 64 -7.73 -9.95 2.11
CA PRO A 64 -8.66 -9.54 3.17
C PRO A 64 -9.55 -10.71 3.61
N LYS A 65 -9.70 -10.91 4.92
CA LYS A 65 -10.41 -12.07 5.49
C LYS A 65 -11.92 -11.87 5.61
N GLY A 66 -12.36 -10.63 5.73
CA GLY A 66 -13.76 -10.25 5.91
C GLY A 66 -14.27 -9.35 4.79
N THR A 67 -15.60 -9.20 4.74
CA THR A 67 -16.26 -8.15 3.95
C THR A 67 -16.25 -6.85 4.74
N GLY A 68 -16.09 -5.72 4.05
CA GLY A 68 -16.09 -4.41 4.70
C GLY A 68 -15.07 -3.45 4.12
N ASP A 69 -14.86 -2.36 4.85
CA ASP A 69 -13.85 -1.36 4.52
C ASP A 69 -12.53 -1.74 5.18
N TYR A 70 -11.44 -1.56 4.43
CA TYR A 70 -10.08 -1.82 4.84
C TYR A 70 -9.19 -0.65 4.44
N THR A 71 -8.14 -0.41 5.22
CA THR A 71 -7.09 0.54 4.88
C THR A 71 -5.78 -0.21 4.69
N LEU A 72 -5.30 -0.26 3.45
CA LEU A 72 -3.95 -0.74 3.14
C LEU A 72 -3.00 0.45 3.21
N ARG A 73 -2.02 0.42 4.11
CA ARG A 73 -0.98 1.43 4.21
C ARG A 73 0.31 0.90 3.61
N PHE A 74 0.86 1.62 2.64
CA PHE A 74 2.24 1.44 2.21
C PHE A 74 3.12 2.36 3.04
N ILE A 75 4.13 1.79 3.70
CA ILE A 75 5.06 2.51 4.56
C ILE A 75 6.45 2.30 3.99
N TYR A 76 7.08 3.37 3.52
CA TYR A 76 8.33 3.26 2.78
C TYR A 76 9.29 4.39 3.11
N GLU A 77 10.58 4.08 2.98
CA GLU A 77 11.68 4.98 3.34
C GLU A 77 12.35 5.52 2.07
N VAL A 78 12.46 6.84 1.96
CA VAL A 78 13.21 7.52 0.89
C VAL A 78 14.19 8.47 1.55
N ALA A 79 15.49 8.26 1.32
CA ALA A 79 16.56 8.96 2.04
C ALA A 79 16.39 8.83 3.57
N ASP A 80 16.12 9.93 4.28
CA ASP A 80 15.90 9.97 5.74
C ASP A 80 14.41 10.16 6.10
N GLU A 81 13.52 10.05 5.11
CA GLU A 81 12.08 10.28 5.28
C GLU A 81 11.29 8.98 5.25
N THR A 82 10.36 8.83 6.19
CA THR A 82 9.35 7.76 6.17
C THR A 82 8.03 8.31 5.66
N TRP A 83 7.53 7.73 4.58
CA TRP A 83 6.27 8.08 3.95
C TRP A 83 5.21 7.01 4.22
N VAL A 84 3.95 7.45 4.30
CA VAL A 84 2.79 6.56 4.46
C VAL A 84 1.75 6.91 3.43
N ASP A 85 1.45 5.97 2.52
CA ASP A 85 0.42 6.12 1.49
C ASP A 85 -0.77 5.17 1.77
N PRO A 86 -1.93 5.70 2.19
CA PRO A 86 -3.11 4.90 2.47
C PRO A 86 -3.96 4.68 1.20
N VAL A 87 -4.27 3.42 0.94
CA VAL A 87 -5.17 2.94 -0.10
C VAL A 87 -6.42 2.35 0.56
N ARG A 88 -7.59 2.82 0.13
CA ARG A 88 -8.87 2.31 0.61
C ARG A 88 -9.25 1.03 -0.13
N VAL A 89 -9.42 -0.06 0.58
CA VAL A 89 -9.83 -1.35 0.04
C VAL A 89 -11.25 -1.63 0.51
N VAL A 90 -12.16 -1.96 -0.41
CA VAL A 90 -13.55 -2.30 -0.10
C VAL A 90 -13.82 -3.71 -0.57
N VAL A 91 -14.22 -4.58 0.36
CA VAL A 91 -14.51 -5.99 0.09
C VAL A 91 -16.02 -6.20 0.15
N SER A 92 -16.60 -6.69 -0.95
CA SER A 92 -18.04 -7.01 -1.07
C SER A 92 -18.30 -8.48 -1.32
#